data_AF-A0A660XIW7-F1
#
_entry.id   AF-A0A660XIW7-F1
#
_cell.length_a   1.000
_cell.length_b   1.000
_cell.length_c   1.000
_cell.angle_alpha   90.00
_cell.angle_beta   90.00
_cell.angle_gamma   90.00
#
_symmetry.space_group_name_H-M   'P 1'
#
loop_
_entity.id
_entity.type
_entity.pdbx_description
1 polymer ?
#
loop_
_entity_poly.entity_id
_entity_poly.type
_entity_poly.pdbx_seq_one_letter_code
_entity_poly.pdbx_strand_id
1 'polypeptide(L)'
;MIGTGGEDAAVWVARRIRDGYISAHANMARIGEFPTDDPENCLFSKNIKSLAIEKGYYNPDSGKPFRFNEAYNPASPDRLKYCESRVWSLFRRAAPSQEFSADYNRGVRDAERYPLWIKPDKKLSIKDVMGLVRDHYEGTELDMTKGIAAGPFGTPFRVRPLFWETDTAKYSWERPISSYNTAFSFIAQCRNYLPNDLGIAWFGVDDTYFTCYVPIYCGVTEVPKAFTIGDINKFSRNSMWWAFNFVSNFANLRYSYMIKDIQKIQTELEDKFIREQDSVISISKGLNEAKRQKVLTNYTLASGNLTHNKWLELGEFLITKYNDGYIKDENGQVQQEGYPEDWKKQVIDNNPEKYLIPDWNKENNIKDLPY
;
A
#
# COMPACT_ATOMS: atom_id res chain seq x y z
N MET A 1 1.28 21.65 -5.28
CA MET A 1 0.30 22.70 -5.61
C MET A 1 -0.45 23.05 -4.35
N ILE A 2 -0.71 24.33 -4.12
CA ILE A 2 -1.59 24.83 -3.05
C ILE A 2 -2.59 25.81 -3.67
N GLY A 3 -3.82 25.86 -3.16
CA GLY A 3 -4.79 26.88 -3.55
C GLY A 3 -4.47 28.22 -2.90
N THR A 4 -4.67 29.33 -3.62
CA THR A 4 -4.42 30.70 -3.11
C THR A 4 -5.68 31.40 -2.59
N GLY A 5 -6.87 30.87 -2.90
CA GLY A 5 -8.16 31.42 -2.44
C GLY A 5 -8.69 32.64 -3.22
N GLY A 6 -8.14 32.95 -4.41
CA GLY A 6 -8.58 34.04 -5.29
C GLY A 6 -8.39 33.73 -6.79
N GLU A 7 -8.60 34.69 -7.70
CA GLU A 7 -8.28 34.54 -9.14
C GLU A 7 -6.75 34.36 -9.33
N ASP A 8 -6.30 33.56 -10.30
CA ASP A 8 -4.95 32.91 -10.31
C ASP A 8 -4.72 31.97 -9.11
N ALA A 9 -5.70 31.07 -8.98
CA ALA A 9 -6.09 30.30 -7.80
C ALA A 9 -5.10 29.27 -7.23
N ALA A 10 -3.87 29.16 -7.75
CA ALA A 10 -2.92 28.16 -7.25
C ALA A 10 -1.44 28.54 -7.41
N VAL A 11 -0.63 28.14 -6.43
CA VAL A 11 0.83 28.10 -6.54
C VAL A 11 1.30 26.66 -6.76
N TRP A 12 2.17 26.46 -7.74
CA TRP A 12 2.65 25.12 -8.10
C TRP A 12 4.06 25.14 -8.70
N VAL A 13 4.73 24.00 -8.56
CA VAL A 13 5.98 23.64 -9.24
C VAL A 13 5.88 22.19 -9.70
N ALA A 14 6.37 21.91 -10.89
CA ALA A 14 6.44 20.59 -11.49
C ALA A 14 7.85 20.34 -12.02
N ARG A 15 8.36 19.13 -11.79
CA ARG A 15 9.67 18.69 -12.28
C ARG A 15 9.48 17.44 -13.13
N ARG A 16 10.08 17.42 -14.31
CA ARG A 16 10.19 16.20 -15.13
C ARG A 16 11.12 15.22 -14.41
N ILE A 17 10.61 14.03 -14.10
CA ILE A 17 11.44 12.95 -13.57
C ILE A 17 12.35 12.46 -14.70
N ARG A 18 13.63 12.29 -14.39
CA ARG A 18 14.63 11.83 -15.36
C ARG A 18 14.33 10.40 -15.81
N ASP A 19 14.58 10.12 -17.09
CA ASP A 19 14.43 8.77 -17.62
C ASP A 19 15.27 7.76 -16.82
N GLY A 20 14.65 6.63 -16.46
CA GLY A 20 15.28 5.60 -15.63
C GLY A 20 15.33 5.90 -14.13
N TYR A 21 14.80 7.04 -13.67
CA TYR A 21 14.65 7.36 -12.26
C TYR A 21 13.21 7.15 -11.79
N ILE A 22 13.03 6.97 -10.47
CA ILE A 22 11.74 6.94 -9.81
C ILE A 22 11.65 8.02 -8.74
N SER A 23 10.45 8.53 -8.50
CA SER A 23 10.14 9.40 -7.36
C SER A 23 9.04 8.76 -6.52
N ALA A 24 9.11 8.94 -5.21
CA ALA A 24 8.05 8.57 -4.29
C ALA A 24 7.46 9.82 -3.65
N HIS A 25 6.14 9.93 -3.64
CA HIS A 25 5.41 11.01 -2.98
C HIS A 25 4.41 10.44 -2.00
N ALA A 26 4.64 10.71 -0.72
CA ALA A 26 3.62 10.55 0.33
C ALA A 26 2.79 11.83 0.46
N ASN A 27 2.08 12.01 1.56
CA ASN A 27 1.23 13.19 1.81
C ASN A 27 2.04 14.44 2.23
N MET A 28 3.20 14.67 1.60
CA MET A 28 4.11 15.78 1.89
C MET A 28 4.79 16.28 0.60
N ALA A 29 4.98 17.60 0.48
CA ALA A 29 5.68 18.19 -0.66
C ALA A 29 7.19 17.89 -0.56
N ARG A 30 7.79 17.48 -1.68
CA ARG A 30 9.22 17.07 -1.71
C ARG A 30 10.10 17.92 -2.62
N ILE A 31 9.53 18.68 -3.56
CA ILE A 31 10.31 19.60 -4.41
C ILE A 31 10.84 20.73 -3.50
N GLY A 32 12.16 20.80 -3.35
CA GLY A 32 12.85 21.85 -2.62
C GLY A 32 13.25 22.98 -3.55
N GLU A 33 14.56 23.14 -3.77
CA GLU A 33 15.10 24.04 -4.78
C GLU A 33 14.78 23.51 -6.19
N PHE A 34 14.53 24.43 -7.11
CA PHE A 34 14.21 24.09 -8.50
C PHE A 34 14.81 25.13 -9.45
N PRO A 35 15.23 24.72 -10.66
CA PRO A 35 15.76 25.63 -11.65
C PRO A 35 14.67 26.57 -12.13
N THR A 36 15.02 27.83 -12.37
CA THR A 36 14.11 28.84 -12.92
C THR A 36 14.38 29.15 -14.39
N ASP A 37 15.43 28.55 -14.95
CA ASP A 37 16.00 28.73 -16.29
C ASP A 37 16.02 27.43 -17.11
N ASP A 38 15.21 26.44 -16.72
CA ASP A 38 15.08 25.13 -17.39
C ASP A 38 13.60 24.81 -17.69
N PRO A 39 12.97 25.50 -18.66
CA PRO A 39 11.55 25.35 -18.95
C PRO A 39 11.18 23.98 -19.54
N GLU A 40 12.15 23.21 -20.03
CA GLU A 40 11.91 21.86 -20.55
C GLU A 40 11.66 20.84 -19.42
N ASN A 41 12.32 21.01 -18.27
CA ASN A 41 12.25 20.06 -17.16
C ASN A 41 11.64 20.63 -15.88
N CYS A 42 11.39 21.94 -15.82
CA CYS A 42 10.83 22.61 -14.66
C CYS A 42 9.82 23.69 -15.07
N LEU A 43 8.59 23.53 -14.60
CA LEU A 43 7.53 24.53 -14.78
C LEU A 43 7.01 24.94 -13.40
N PHE A 44 6.69 26.21 -13.23
CA PHE A 44 6.18 26.75 -11.96
C PHE A 44 5.29 27.98 -12.18
N SER A 45 4.43 28.27 -11.21
CA SER A 45 3.56 29.45 -11.27
C SER A 45 4.35 30.74 -11.06
N LYS A 46 3.97 31.81 -11.78
CA LYS A 46 4.68 33.10 -11.73
C LYS A 46 4.69 33.72 -10.32
N ASN A 47 3.65 33.48 -9.53
CA ASN A 47 3.46 33.99 -8.17
C ASN A 47 4.12 33.13 -7.07
N ILE A 48 4.90 32.09 -7.41
CA ILE A 48 5.44 31.11 -6.45
C ILE A 48 6.35 31.72 -5.37
N LYS A 49 7.07 32.81 -5.67
CA LYS A 49 7.92 33.49 -4.67
C LYS A 49 7.18 34.66 -4.03
N SER A 50 6.46 35.45 -4.80
CA SER A 50 5.77 36.65 -4.30
C SER A 50 4.75 36.30 -3.21
N LEU A 51 3.97 35.23 -3.38
CA LEU A 51 3.03 34.80 -2.35
C LEU A 51 3.75 34.33 -1.07
N ALA A 52 4.85 33.59 -1.20
CA ALA A 52 5.61 33.14 -0.03
C ALA A 52 6.19 34.32 0.76
N ILE A 53 6.63 35.37 0.06
CA ILE A 53 7.13 36.61 0.69
C ILE A 53 5.99 37.35 1.37
N GLU A 54 4.86 37.56 0.68
CA GLU A 54 3.67 38.25 1.21
C GLU A 54 3.15 37.58 2.50
N LYS A 55 3.13 36.23 2.54
CA LYS A 55 2.70 35.47 3.71
C LYS A 55 3.77 35.30 4.79
N GLY A 56 4.99 35.77 4.56
CA GLY A 56 6.11 35.61 5.49
C GLY A 56 6.67 34.17 5.56
N TYR A 57 6.35 33.33 4.59
CA TYR A 57 6.86 31.95 4.50
C TYR A 57 8.29 31.88 3.95
N TYR A 58 8.75 32.93 3.28
CA TYR A 58 10.10 33.05 2.75
C TYR A 58 10.64 34.47 2.94
N ASN A 59 11.85 34.57 3.50
CA ASN A 59 12.57 35.84 3.60
C ASN A 59 13.65 35.91 2.49
N PRO A 60 13.51 36.80 1.50
CA PRO A 60 14.49 36.94 0.42
C PRO A 60 15.85 37.43 0.91
N ASP A 61 15.91 38.13 2.05
CA ASP A 61 17.15 38.68 2.63
C ASP A 61 17.86 37.70 3.57
N SER A 62 17.31 36.49 3.74
CA SER A 62 17.90 35.46 4.62
C SER A 62 19.21 34.86 4.10
N GLY A 63 19.57 35.12 2.84
CA GLY A 63 20.71 34.50 2.16
C GLY A 63 20.50 33.02 1.81
N LYS A 64 19.32 32.45 2.09
CA LYS A 64 18.98 31.05 1.77
C LYS A 64 18.22 30.96 0.44
N PRO A 65 18.42 29.89 -0.34
CA PRO A 65 17.65 29.69 -1.57
C PRO A 65 16.17 29.42 -1.27
N PHE A 66 15.30 29.81 -2.20
CA PHE A 66 13.87 29.50 -2.11
C PHE A 66 13.62 28.01 -2.30
N ARG A 67 12.95 27.38 -1.33
CA ARG A 67 12.61 25.95 -1.33
C ARG A 67 11.11 25.77 -1.21
N PHE A 68 10.47 25.17 -2.24
CA PHE A 68 9.01 25.08 -2.31
C PHE A 68 8.40 24.28 -1.15
N ASN A 69 8.99 23.14 -0.81
CA ASN A 69 8.54 22.32 0.32
C ASN A 69 8.68 23.03 1.66
N GLU A 70 9.73 23.83 1.88
CA GLU A 70 9.90 24.56 3.14
C GLU A 70 8.94 25.75 3.25
N ALA A 71 8.71 26.47 2.15
CA ALA A 71 7.79 27.61 2.15
C ALA A 71 6.32 27.18 2.30
N TYR A 72 5.91 26.06 1.70
CA TYR A 72 4.48 25.71 1.59
C TYR A 72 4.05 24.40 2.26
N ASN A 73 4.99 23.59 2.76
CA ASN A 73 4.70 22.36 3.50
C ASN A 73 5.89 21.97 4.40
N PRO A 74 6.29 22.86 5.34
CA PRO A 74 7.48 22.65 6.17
C PRO A 74 7.40 21.33 6.94
N ALA A 75 8.56 20.73 7.15
CA ALA A 75 8.68 19.46 7.85
C ALA A 75 8.45 19.62 9.36
N SER A 76 7.83 18.62 9.97
CA SER A 76 7.80 18.42 11.42
C SER A 76 8.04 16.92 11.72
N PRO A 77 8.59 16.55 12.89
CA PRO A 77 8.94 15.14 13.18
C PRO A 77 7.78 14.16 13.01
N ASP A 78 6.56 14.54 13.42
CA ASP A 78 5.35 13.72 13.23
C ASP A 78 4.99 13.52 11.75
N ARG A 79 5.19 14.56 10.92
CA ARG A 79 4.96 14.50 9.47
C ARG A 79 6.03 13.67 8.77
N LEU A 80 7.28 13.76 9.21
CA LEU A 80 8.38 12.92 8.70
C LEU A 80 8.08 11.45 8.96
N LYS A 81 7.71 11.08 10.20
CA LYS A 81 7.30 9.72 10.56
C LYS A 81 6.11 9.24 9.72
N TYR A 82 5.10 10.09 9.50
CA TYR A 82 3.89 9.73 8.75
C TYR A 82 4.11 9.60 7.23
N CYS A 83 5.00 10.42 6.66
CA CYS A 83 5.15 10.54 5.20
C CYS A 83 6.45 9.93 4.69
N GLU A 84 7.58 10.31 5.26
CA GLU A 84 8.89 9.97 4.72
C GLU A 84 9.27 8.51 5.00
N SER A 85 8.62 7.82 5.93
CA SER A 85 8.79 6.37 6.12
C SER A 85 8.37 5.57 4.88
N ARG A 86 7.29 6.01 4.22
CA ARG A 86 6.80 5.40 2.96
C ARG A 86 7.75 5.65 1.80
N VAL A 87 8.31 6.87 1.73
CA VAL A 87 9.32 7.25 0.72
C VAL A 87 10.58 6.41 0.92
N TRP A 88 11.09 6.36 2.15
CA TRP A 88 12.23 5.55 2.55
C TRP A 88 12.04 4.08 2.18
N SER A 89 10.88 3.51 2.51
CA SER A 89 10.60 2.10 2.24
C SER A 89 10.61 1.77 0.76
N LEU A 90 10.01 2.63 -0.07
CA LEU A 90 10.01 2.46 -1.52
C LEU A 90 11.43 2.57 -2.08
N PHE A 91 12.21 3.55 -1.62
CA PHE A 91 13.58 3.78 -2.09
C PHE A 91 14.53 2.63 -1.70
N ARG A 92 14.52 2.18 -0.45
CA ARG A 92 15.37 1.05 -0.02
C ARG A 92 15.06 -0.24 -0.79
N ARG A 93 13.82 -0.45 -1.23
CA ARG A 93 13.41 -1.65 -1.98
C ARG A 93 13.76 -1.55 -3.46
N ALA A 94 13.70 -0.35 -4.03
CA ALA A 94 14.05 -0.12 -5.43
C ALA A 94 15.56 0.02 -5.66
N ALA A 95 16.30 0.52 -4.68
CA ALA A 95 17.75 0.67 -4.72
C ALA A 95 18.40 0.29 -3.38
N PRO A 96 18.39 -1.01 -3.01
CA PRO A 96 19.04 -1.46 -1.77
C PRO A 96 20.53 -1.10 -1.71
N SER A 97 21.23 -1.00 -2.84
CA SER A 97 22.65 -0.61 -2.90
C SER A 97 22.94 0.81 -2.37
N GLN A 98 21.92 1.68 -2.26
CA GLN A 98 22.08 3.05 -1.79
C GLN A 98 21.93 3.20 -0.26
N GLU A 99 21.51 2.15 0.45
CA GLU A 99 21.50 2.09 1.92
C GLU A 99 20.92 3.33 2.62
N PHE A 100 19.76 3.81 2.15
CA PHE A 100 19.11 5.00 2.74
C PHE A 100 18.87 4.84 4.24
N SER A 101 19.47 5.72 5.05
CA SER A 101 19.23 5.78 6.51
C SER A 101 17.77 6.09 6.83
N ALA A 102 17.24 5.53 7.91
CA ALA A 102 15.89 5.85 8.41
C ALA A 102 15.85 7.19 9.19
N ASP A 103 17.00 7.76 9.57
CA ASP A 103 17.12 8.91 10.47
C ASP A 103 16.20 10.07 10.10
N TYR A 104 16.12 10.38 8.80
CA TYR A 104 15.26 11.46 8.31
C TYR A 104 13.78 11.18 8.54
N ASN A 105 13.32 9.96 8.28
CA ASN A 105 11.93 9.60 8.54
C ASN A 105 11.63 9.43 10.04
N ARG A 106 12.67 9.27 10.87
CA ARG A 106 12.57 9.23 12.34
C ARG A 106 12.69 10.63 12.98
N GLY A 107 12.88 11.68 12.19
CA GLY A 107 12.98 13.04 12.69
C GLY A 107 14.25 13.29 13.50
N VAL A 108 15.31 12.52 13.27
CA VAL A 108 16.64 12.80 13.84
C VAL A 108 17.07 14.19 13.38
N ARG A 109 17.54 15.00 14.32
CA ARG A 109 17.94 16.38 14.07
C ARG A 109 19.08 16.40 13.03
N ASP A 110 18.98 17.32 12.08
CA ASP A 110 19.98 17.54 11.02
C ASP A 110 20.18 16.36 10.05
N ALA A 111 19.32 15.33 10.10
CA ALA A 111 19.35 14.23 9.13
C ALA A 111 19.09 14.70 7.69
N GLU A 112 19.82 14.12 6.74
CA GLU A 112 19.69 14.47 5.33
C GLU A 112 18.35 14.00 4.75
N ARG A 113 17.67 14.90 4.02
CA ARG A 113 16.42 14.59 3.33
C ARG A 113 16.67 13.60 2.19
N TYR A 114 15.76 12.63 2.03
CA TYR A 114 15.78 11.75 0.86
C TYR A 114 15.72 12.55 -0.47
N PRO A 115 16.50 12.16 -1.48
CA PRO A 115 16.54 12.85 -2.77
C PRO A 115 15.16 12.81 -3.45
N LEU A 116 14.82 13.83 -4.23
CA LEU A 116 13.52 13.90 -4.90
C LEU A 116 13.23 12.64 -5.72
N TRP A 117 14.24 12.11 -6.42
CA TRP A 117 14.18 10.85 -7.16
C TRP A 117 15.49 10.08 -7.01
N ILE A 118 15.42 8.78 -7.27
CA ILE A 118 16.57 7.86 -7.23
C ILE A 118 16.61 7.04 -8.52
N LYS A 119 17.78 6.52 -8.87
CA LYS A 119 17.91 5.48 -9.89
C LYS A 119 17.75 4.12 -9.20
N PRO A 120 16.76 3.30 -9.57
CA PRO A 120 16.68 1.93 -9.08
C PRO A 120 17.92 1.11 -9.47
N ASP A 121 18.27 0.10 -8.67
CA ASP A 121 19.42 -0.79 -8.94
C ASP A 121 19.20 -1.61 -10.22
N LYS A 122 17.95 -1.91 -10.54
CA LYS A 122 17.51 -2.63 -11.74
C LYS A 122 16.26 -1.99 -12.33
N LYS A 123 16.02 -2.23 -13.62
CA LYS A 123 14.74 -1.88 -14.26
C LYS A 123 13.59 -2.60 -13.53
N LEU A 124 12.50 -1.86 -13.27
CA LEU A 124 11.33 -2.39 -12.58
C LEU A 124 10.35 -3.00 -13.58
N SER A 125 9.96 -4.24 -13.35
CA SER A 125 8.80 -4.85 -14.01
C SER A 125 7.50 -4.32 -13.40
N ILE A 126 6.36 -4.59 -14.04
CA ILE A 126 5.06 -4.25 -13.45
C ILE A 126 4.84 -4.95 -12.11
N LYS A 127 5.31 -6.19 -11.96
CA LYS A 127 5.23 -6.97 -10.72
C LYS A 127 6.08 -6.35 -9.60
N ASP A 128 7.26 -5.80 -9.93
CA ASP A 128 8.06 -5.04 -8.97
C ASP A 128 7.29 -3.80 -8.48
N VAL A 129 6.65 -3.05 -9.39
CA VAL A 129 5.85 -1.85 -9.03
C VAL A 129 4.64 -2.21 -8.16
N MET A 130 3.91 -3.28 -8.49
CA MET A 130 2.83 -3.82 -7.65
C MET A 130 3.35 -4.16 -6.25
N GLY A 131 4.51 -4.80 -6.16
CA GLY A 131 5.16 -5.14 -4.89
C GLY A 131 5.54 -3.90 -4.07
N LEU A 132 6.04 -2.83 -4.69
CA LEU A 132 6.44 -1.60 -4.01
C LEU A 132 5.28 -0.87 -3.32
N VAL A 133 4.07 -0.97 -3.87
CA VAL A 133 2.87 -0.38 -3.26
C VAL A 133 2.19 -1.28 -2.22
N ARG A 134 2.69 -2.50 -2.03
CA ARG A 134 2.22 -3.51 -1.07
C ARG A 134 3.14 -3.64 0.14
N ASP A 135 3.39 -2.52 0.83
CA ASP A 135 4.42 -2.48 1.87
C ASP A 135 3.88 -2.06 3.24
N HIS A 136 4.28 -2.82 4.27
CA HIS A 136 4.14 -2.51 5.69
C HIS A 136 5.49 -2.56 6.41
N TYR A 137 6.57 -2.24 5.69
CA TYR A 137 7.94 -2.19 6.18
C TYR A 137 8.53 -3.54 6.61
N GLU A 138 8.05 -4.64 6.04
CA GLU A 138 8.51 -5.99 6.35
C GLU A 138 10.05 -6.12 6.22
N GLY A 139 10.66 -6.79 7.20
CA GLY A 139 12.11 -6.98 7.26
C GLY A 139 12.89 -5.75 7.74
N THR A 140 12.25 -4.83 8.46
CA THR A 140 12.88 -3.64 9.05
C THR A 140 12.45 -3.46 10.50
N GLU A 141 13.05 -2.53 11.22
CA GLU A 141 12.61 -2.15 12.57
C GLU A 141 11.17 -1.55 12.60
N LEU A 142 10.67 -1.10 11.44
CA LEU A 142 9.33 -0.55 11.28
C LEU A 142 8.28 -1.61 10.91
N ASP A 143 8.68 -2.88 10.81
CA ASP A 143 7.84 -3.99 10.37
C ASP A 143 6.57 -4.10 11.22
N MET A 144 5.43 -3.81 10.59
CA MET A 144 4.14 -3.76 11.28
C MET A 144 3.57 -5.15 11.58
N THR A 145 4.17 -6.22 11.06
CA THR A 145 3.75 -7.60 11.36
C THR A 145 4.36 -8.14 12.65
N LYS A 146 5.18 -7.35 13.34
CA LYS A 146 5.95 -7.74 14.53
C LYS A 146 5.48 -7.02 15.80
N GLY A 147 5.88 -7.62 16.92
CA GLY A 147 5.66 -7.07 18.25
C GLY A 147 4.22 -7.14 18.73
N ILE A 148 4.00 -6.67 19.96
CA ILE A 148 2.70 -6.72 20.64
C ILE A 148 1.58 -6.03 19.85
N ALA A 149 1.91 -4.96 19.13
CA ALA A 149 0.95 -4.20 18.34
C ALA A 149 0.37 -4.99 17.15
N ALA A 150 1.07 -6.03 16.68
CA ALA A 150 0.60 -6.89 15.59
C ALA A 150 -0.33 -8.03 16.07
N GLY A 151 -0.53 -8.14 17.39
CA GLY A 151 -1.34 -9.19 17.98
C GLY A 151 -0.75 -10.60 17.78
N PRO A 152 -1.51 -11.65 18.14
CA PRO A 152 -1.02 -13.03 18.11
C PRO A 152 -0.73 -13.55 16.70
N PHE A 153 -1.36 -12.97 15.67
CA PHE A 153 -1.27 -13.47 14.30
C PHE A 153 -0.56 -12.50 13.34
N GLY A 154 0.16 -11.50 13.87
CA GLY A 154 1.07 -10.66 13.09
C GLY A 154 0.36 -9.72 12.10
N THR A 155 -0.84 -9.24 12.42
CA THR A 155 -1.56 -8.33 11.53
C THR A 155 -0.86 -6.96 11.45
N PRO A 156 -0.61 -6.40 10.25
CA PRO A 156 -0.10 -5.04 10.10
C PRO A 156 -1.20 -3.98 10.28
N PHE A 157 -2.45 -4.38 10.48
CA PHE A 157 -3.57 -3.46 10.64
C PHE A 157 -3.47 -2.69 11.96
N ARG A 158 -3.61 -1.37 11.89
CA ARG A 158 -3.65 -0.47 13.05
C ARG A 158 -4.90 0.39 12.96
N VAL A 159 -5.82 0.17 13.90
CA VAL A 159 -7.09 0.91 13.99
C VAL A 159 -6.78 2.39 14.25
N ARG A 160 -7.54 3.28 13.60
CA ARG A 160 -7.47 4.73 13.81
C ARG A 160 -8.11 5.13 15.15
N PRO A 161 -7.67 6.24 15.78
CA PRO A 161 -6.68 7.21 15.31
C PRO A 161 -5.24 6.68 15.35
N LEU A 162 -4.39 7.18 14.44
CA LEU A 162 -2.98 6.74 14.36
C LEU A 162 -2.06 7.48 15.35
N PHE A 163 -2.58 8.48 16.05
CA PHE A 163 -1.85 9.30 17.01
C PHE A 163 -2.59 9.28 18.35
N TRP A 164 -1.82 9.31 19.43
CA TRP A 164 -2.32 9.50 20.78
C TRP A 164 -1.31 10.32 21.60
N GLU A 165 -1.77 10.91 22.69
CA GLU A 165 -0.97 11.81 23.51
C GLU A 165 -1.15 11.45 25.00
N THR A 166 -0.11 11.74 25.76
CA THR A 166 -0.07 11.74 27.22
C THR A 166 0.28 13.16 27.67
N ASP A 167 0.27 13.43 28.97
CA ASP A 167 0.62 14.75 29.50
C ASP A 167 2.04 15.21 29.12
N THR A 168 2.94 14.28 28.79
CA THR A 168 4.36 14.55 28.54
C THR A 168 4.83 14.26 27.11
N ALA A 169 4.05 13.52 26.32
CA ALA A 169 4.51 13.03 25.02
C ALA A 169 3.40 12.69 24.03
N LYS A 170 3.74 12.79 22.75
CA LYS A 170 2.92 12.37 21.60
C LYS A 170 3.49 11.09 20.98
N TYR A 171 2.59 10.18 20.64
CA TYR A 171 2.92 8.87 20.06
C TYR A 171 2.15 8.65 18.77
N SER A 172 2.62 7.69 17.97
CA SER A 172 1.91 7.26 16.77
C SER A 172 2.27 5.86 16.31
N TRP A 173 1.30 5.22 15.64
CA TRP A 173 1.53 4.05 14.82
C TRP A 173 2.24 4.44 13.52
N GLU A 174 2.93 3.49 12.90
CA GLU A 174 3.38 3.68 11.53
C GLU A 174 2.20 3.85 10.56
N ARG A 175 2.37 4.71 9.56
CA ARG A 175 1.48 4.75 8.39
C ARG A 175 2.11 3.92 7.28
N PRO A 176 1.65 2.69 7.00
CA PRO A 176 2.20 1.85 5.93
C PRO A 176 1.91 2.44 4.55
N ILE A 177 2.55 1.91 3.48
CA ILE A 177 2.14 2.25 2.11
C ILE A 177 0.76 1.65 1.86
N SER A 178 0.65 0.35 2.09
CA SER A 178 -0.59 -0.40 1.95
C SER A 178 -1.51 -0.17 3.13
N SER A 179 -2.79 0.11 2.88
CA SER A 179 -3.74 0.42 3.96
C SER A 179 -5.18 0.21 3.54
N TYR A 180 -5.97 -0.28 4.49
CA TYR A 180 -7.42 -0.43 4.44
C TYR A 180 -8.20 0.86 4.14
N ASN A 181 -7.57 2.04 4.26
CA ASN A 181 -8.15 3.31 3.83
C ASN A 181 -8.14 3.51 2.30
N THR A 182 -7.50 2.60 1.56
CA THR A 182 -7.40 2.69 0.10
C THR A 182 -8.74 2.29 -0.51
N ALA A 183 -9.43 3.24 -1.15
CA ALA A 183 -10.64 2.90 -1.89
C ALA A 183 -10.29 2.10 -3.16
N PHE A 184 -9.25 2.55 -3.86
CA PHE A 184 -8.69 1.91 -5.04
C PHE A 184 -7.23 2.31 -5.21
N SER A 185 -6.50 1.53 -6.00
CA SER A 185 -5.13 1.78 -6.42
C SER A 185 -5.00 1.44 -7.89
N PHE A 186 -4.13 2.17 -8.61
CA PHE A 186 -3.82 1.80 -9.98
C PHE A 186 -2.37 2.10 -10.36
N ILE A 187 -1.86 1.32 -11.30
CA ILE A 187 -0.58 1.57 -11.96
C ILE A 187 -0.86 1.87 -13.44
N ALA A 188 -0.59 3.10 -13.86
CA ALA A 188 -0.68 3.49 -15.25
C ALA A 188 0.59 3.09 -16.00
N GLN A 189 0.47 2.15 -16.92
CA GLN A 189 1.54 1.67 -17.79
C GLN A 189 1.36 2.24 -19.20
N CYS A 190 2.02 3.36 -19.46
CA CYS A 190 2.07 3.98 -20.79
C CYS A 190 3.12 3.25 -21.65
N ARG A 191 2.72 2.76 -22.84
CA ARG A 191 3.56 1.93 -23.72
C ARG A 191 3.82 2.66 -25.04
N ASN A 192 4.82 3.54 -25.06
CA ASN A 192 5.14 4.40 -26.21
C ASN A 192 5.47 3.65 -27.52
N TYR A 193 5.79 2.36 -27.45
CA TYR A 193 6.06 1.48 -28.59
C TYR A 193 4.81 0.79 -29.15
N LEU A 194 3.62 1.13 -28.62
CA LEU A 194 2.32 0.61 -29.04
C LEU A 194 1.33 1.76 -29.32
N PRO A 195 0.25 1.50 -30.07
CA PRO A 195 -0.91 2.39 -30.16
C PRO A 195 -1.40 2.88 -28.78
N ASN A 196 -1.89 4.13 -28.72
CA ASN A 196 -2.29 4.80 -27.47
C ASN A 196 -3.37 4.04 -26.67
N ASP A 197 -4.29 3.37 -27.36
CA ASP A 197 -5.39 2.61 -26.75
C ASP A 197 -4.94 1.27 -26.13
N LEU A 198 -3.69 0.88 -26.40
CA LEU A 198 -2.96 -0.17 -25.70
C LEU A 198 -2.20 0.39 -24.48
N GLY A 199 -2.56 1.53 -23.90
CA GLY A 199 -2.19 1.81 -22.50
C GLY A 199 -2.92 0.84 -21.54
N ILE A 200 -2.34 0.57 -20.37
CA ILE A 200 -3.01 -0.24 -19.32
C ILE A 200 -3.04 0.55 -18.01
N ALA A 201 -4.21 0.65 -17.41
CA ALA A 201 -4.38 0.95 -16.00
C ALA A 201 -4.57 -0.38 -15.26
N TRP A 202 -3.52 -0.86 -14.61
CA TRP A 202 -3.60 -2.00 -13.70
C TRP A 202 -4.36 -1.54 -12.46
N PHE A 203 -5.62 -1.94 -12.33
CA PHE A 203 -6.56 -1.36 -11.37
C PHE A 203 -6.95 -2.38 -10.29
N GLY A 204 -6.87 -1.96 -9.04
CA GLY A 204 -7.27 -2.74 -7.87
C GLY A 204 -8.17 -1.92 -6.95
N VAL A 205 -9.04 -2.58 -6.21
CA VAL A 205 -9.91 -1.98 -5.19
C VAL A 205 -9.46 -2.39 -3.78
N ASP A 206 -9.84 -1.60 -2.78
CA ASP A 206 -9.53 -1.83 -1.37
C ASP A 206 -8.00 -1.81 -1.06
N ASP A 207 -7.57 -2.43 0.04
CA ASP A 207 -6.19 -2.45 0.51
C ASP A 207 -5.24 -3.06 -0.54
N THR A 208 -4.19 -2.33 -0.92
CA THR A 208 -3.24 -2.77 -1.95
C THR A 208 -2.58 -4.11 -1.68
N TYR A 209 -2.40 -4.50 -0.42
CA TYR A 209 -1.78 -5.77 -0.03
C TYR A 209 -2.69 -6.96 -0.31
N PHE A 210 -4.00 -6.74 -0.22
CA PHE A 210 -5.03 -7.73 -0.49
C PHE A 210 -5.59 -7.63 -1.92
N THR A 211 -5.43 -6.50 -2.60
CA THR A 211 -6.01 -6.29 -3.93
C THR A 211 -5.40 -7.17 -5.01
N CYS A 212 -6.11 -7.42 -6.11
CA CYS A 212 -5.58 -8.01 -7.33
C CYS A 212 -5.69 -6.99 -8.45
N TYR A 213 -4.57 -6.66 -9.09
CA TYR A 213 -4.55 -5.67 -10.15
C TYR A 213 -5.07 -6.25 -11.47
N VAL A 214 -6.26 -5.82 -11.88
CA VAL A 214 -6.89 -6.20 -13.14
C VAL A 214 -6.43 -5.25 -14.26
N PRO A 215 -6.00 -5.74 -15.43
CA PRO A 215 -5.61 -4.87 -16.54
C PRO A 215 -6.83 -4.22 -17.19
N ILE A 216 -7.02 -2.91 -16.96
CA ILE A 216 -8.00 -2.09 -17.69
C ILE A 216 -7.29 -1.37 -18.82
N TYR A 217 -7.61 -1.72 -20.06
CA TYR A 217 -7.01 -1.07 -21.23
C TYR A 217 -7.59 0.34 -21.45
N CYS A 218 -6.78 1.29 -21.91
CA CYS A 218 -7.22 2.67 -22.11
C CYS A 218 -8.25 2.83 -23.25
N GLY A 219 -8.31 1.89 -24.20
CA GLY A 219 -9.24 1.91 -25.32
C GLY A 219 -10.63 1.34 -25.07
N VAL A 220 -10.93 0.85 -23.87
CA VAL A 220 -12.18 0.10 -23.62
C VAL A 220 -13.41 0.99 -23.59
N THR A 221 -14.55 0.43 -23.97
CA THR A 221 -15.87 1.08 -23.91
C THR A 221 -16.65 0.72 -22.65
N GLU A 222 -16.25 -0.35 -21.99
CA GLU A 222 -16.95 -0.92 -20.85
C GLU A 222 -15.95 -1.47 -19.83
N VAL A 223 -16.37 -1.47 -18.56
CA VAL A 223 -15.63 -2.08 -17.45
C VAL A 223 -16.50 -3.18 -16.82
N PRO A 224 -15.90 -4.18 -16.15
CA PRO A 224 -16.64 -5.24 -15.49
C PRO A 224 -17.69 -4.67 -14.54
N LYS A 225 -18.92 -5.21 -14.61
CA LYS A 225 -20.06 -4.65 -13.86
C LYS A 225 -19.81 -4.54 -12.36
N ALA A 226 -19.04 -5.48 -11.79
CA ALA A 226 -18.67 -5.49 -10.39
C ALA A 226 -17.88 -4.24 -9.93
N PHE A 227 -17.11 -3.61 -10.82
CA PHE A 227 -16.42 -2.35 -10.53
C PHE A 227 -17.36 -1.14 -10.49
N THR A 228 -18.55 -1.24 -11.09
CA THR A 228 -19.54 -0.14 -11.11
C THR A 228 -20.56 -0.25 -9.98
N ILE A 229 -20.43 -1.23 -9.09
CA ILE A 229 -21.36 -1.47 -7.98
C ILE A 229 -20.61 -1.20 -6.69
N GLY A 230 -21.14 -0.29 -5.87
CA GLY A 230 -20.60 0.02 -4.55
C GLY A 230 -21.47 1.02 -3.82
N ASP A 231 -21.73 0.75 -2.55
CA ASP A 231 -22.36 1.65 -1.59
C ASP A 231 -21.69 1.41 -0.25
N ILE A 232 -21.06 2.44 0.32
CA ILE A 232 -20.31 2.33 1.58
C ILE A 232 -21.21 1.96 2.77
N ASN A 233 -22.52 2.17 2.66
CA ASN A 233 -23.49 1.89 3.71
C ASN A 233 -24.22 0.55 3.51
N LYS A 234 -24.00 -0.14 2.38
CA LYS A 234 -24.71 -1.38 2.06
C LYS A 234 -23.81 -2.40 1.39
N PHE A 235 -23.53 -3.48 2.12
CA PHE A 235 -22.80 -4.63 1.59
C PHE A 235 -23.49 -5.23 0.36
N SER A 236 -22.69 -5.62 -0.63
CA SER A 236 -23.16 -6.30 -1.84
C SER A 236 -22.11 -7.27 -2.36
N ARG A 237 -22.47 -8.55 -2.48
CA ARG A 237 -21.61 -9.57 -3.11
C ARG A 237 -21.33 -9.26 -4.58
N ASN A 238 -22.18 -8.47 -5.23
CA ASN A 238 -22.01 -8.04 -6.62
C ASN A 238 -21.00 -6.88 -6.78
N SER A 239 -20.54 -6.28 -5.68
CA SER A 239 -19.53 -5.24 -5.70
C SER A 239 -18.14 -5.86 -5.60
N MET A 240 -17.26 -5.49 -6.53
CA MET A 240 -15.85 -5.86 -6.45
C MET A 240 -15.24 -5.34 -5.16
N TRP A 241 -15.51 -4.07 -4.82
CA TRP A 241 -14.97 -3.44 -3.60
C TRP A 241 -15.38 -4.19 -2.34
N TRP A 242 -16.67 -4.54 -2.17
CA TRP A 242 -17.11 -5.30 -1.00
C TRP A 242 -16.59 -6.74 -0.96
N ALA A 243 -16.35 -7.38 -2.10
CA ALA A 243 -15.73 -8.71 -2.14
C ALA A 243 -14.28 -8.66 -1.59
N PHE A 244 -13.48 -7.68 -2.03
CA PHE A 244 -12.13 -7.47 -1.52
C PHE A 244 -12.11 -7.03 -0.06
N ASN A 245 -12.98 -6.08 0.29
CA ASN A 245 -13.09 -5.56 1.65
C ASN A 245 -13.50 -6.66 2.65
N PHE A 246 -14.41 -7.56 2.27
CA PHE A 246 -14.77 -8.71 3.10
C PHE A 246 -13.56 -9.60 3.37
N VAL A 247 -12.82 -9.99 2.33
CA VAL A 247 -11.63 -10.85 2.45
C VAL A 247 -10.55 -10.19 3.30
N SER A 248 -10.24 -8.91 3.07
CA SER A 248 -9.21 -8.18 3.82
C SER A 248 -9.56 -8.01 5.30
N ASN A 249 -10.83 -7.72 5.62
CA ASN A 249 -11.28 -7.60 7.00
C ASN A 249 -11.32 -8.95 7.71
N PHE A 250 -11.84 -9.99 7.06
CA PHE A 250 -11.91 -11.34 7.63
C PHE A 250 -10.50 -11.89 7.91
N ALA A 251 -9.53 -11.60 7.03
CA ALA A 251 -8.14 -12.00 7.20
C ALA A 251 -7.52 -11.53 8.52
N ASN A 252 -7.95 -10.39 9.08
CA ASN A 252 -7.39 -9.86 10.33
C ASN A 252 -7.59 -10.79 11.53
N LEU A 253 -8.60 -11.66 11.51
CA LEU A 253 -8.87 -12.62 12.59
C LEU A 253 -7.70 -13.59 12.78
N ARG A 254 -7.04 -13.97 11.68
CA ARG A 254 -5.97 -14.97 11.69
C ARG A 254 -4.93 -14.72 10.60
N TYR A 255 -4.45 -13.47 10.56
CA TYR A 255 -3.68 -12.90 9.45
C TYR A 255 -2.56 -13.80 8.91
N SER A 256 -1.62 -14.22 9.76
CA SER A 256 -0.45 -15.03 9.36
C SER A 256 -0.79 -16.36 8.66
N TYR A 257 -2.00 -16.86 8.83
CA TYR A 257 -2.50 -18.06 8.15
C TYR A 257 -3.25 -17.70 6.88
N MET A 258 -4.31 -16.89 7.01
CA MET A 258 -5.21 -16.55 5.91
C MET A 258 -4.49 -15.82 4.76
N ILE A 259 -3.48 -15.01 5.06
CA ILE A 259 -2.76 -14.25 4.05
C ILE A 259 -2.07 -15.14 3.02
N LYS A 260 -1.63 -16.35 3.42
CA LYS A 260 -0.95 -17.30 2.52
C LYS A 260 -1.89 -17.80 1.43
N ASP A 261 -3.13 -18.14 1.79
CA ASP A 261 -4.14 -18.57 0.83
C ASP A 261 -4.60 -17.41 -0.07
N ILE A 262 -4.74 -16.21 0.50
CA ILE A 262 -5.09 -15.01 -0.27
C ILE A 262 -4.02 -14.70 -1.31
N GLN A 263 -2.75 -14.67 -0.91
CA GLN A 263 -1.64 -14.34 -1.81
C GLN A 263 -1.42 -15.41 -2.89
N LYS A 264 -1.78 -16.67 -2.63
CA LYS A 264 -1.78 -17.73 -3.65
C LYS A 264 -2.71 -17.37 -4.80
N ILE A 265 -3.97 -17.02 -4.51
CA ILE A 265 -4.96 -16.63 -5.54
C ILE A 265 -4.61 -15.29 -6.19
N GLN A 266 -4.15 -14.30 -5.40
CA GLN A 266 -3.64 -13.02 -5.92
C GLN A 266 -2.54 -13.23 -6.95
N THR A 267 -1.52 -14.02 -6.61
CA THR A 267 -0.37 -14.29 -7.48
C THR A 267 -0.78 -15.05 -8.74
N GLU A 268 -1.67 -16.04 -8.61
CA GLU A 268 -2.18 -16.81 -9.75
C GLU A 268 -2.85 -15.90 -10.80
N LEU A 269 -3.73 -15.01 -10.35
CA LEU A 269 -4.45 -14.08 -11.23
C LEU A 269 -3.51 -13.05 -11.85
N GLU A 270 -2.67 -12.40 -11.05
CA GLU A 270 -1.77 -11.35 -11.56
C GLU A 270 -0.74 -11.92 -12.53
N ASP A 271 -0.14 -13.06 -12.21
CA ASP A 271 0.82 -13.69 -13.12
C ASP A 271 0.15 -14.18 -14.40
N LYS A 272 -1.10 -14.65 -14.33
CA LYS A 272 -1.90 -14.96 -15.53
C LYS A 272 -2.07 -13.72 -16.39
N PHE A 273 -2.54 -12.62 -15.82
CA PHE A 273 -2.77 -11.38 -16.57
C PHE A 273 -1.47 -10.85 -17.16
N ILE A 274 -0.37 -10.85 -16.42
CA ILE A 274 0.94 -10.41 -16.91
C ILE A 274 1.41 -11.29 -18.09
N ARG A 275 1.32 -12.62 -17.98
CA ARG A 275 1.72 -13.54 -19.07
C ARG A 275 0.89 -13.38 -20.33
N GLU A 276 -0.38 -13.03 -20.20
CA GLU A 276 -1.29 -12.89 -21.35
C GLU A 276 -1.05 -11.62 -22.17
N GLN A 277 -0.31 -10.64 -21.65
CA GLN A 277 -0.14 -9.35 -22.31
C GLN A 277 0.50 -9.47 -23.71
N ASP A 278 1.45 -10.38 -23.90
CA ASP A 278 2.09 -10.60 -25.21
C ASP A 278 1.09 -11.14 -26.24
N SER A 279 0.23 -12.06 -25.83
CA SER A 279 -0.84 -12.60 -26.67
C SER A 279 -1.87 -11.54 -27.04
N VAL A 280 -2.29 -10.71 -26.06
CA VAL A 280 -3.23 -9.61 -26.30
C VAL A 280 -2.63 -8.59 -27.28
N ILE A 281 -1.36 -8.22 -27.12
CA ILE A 281 -0.65 -7.32 -28.04
C ILE A 281 -0.58 -7.94 -29.44
N SER A 282 -0.16 -9.20 -29.55
CA SER A 282 0.00 -9.91 -30.83
C SER A 282 -1.28 -9.92 -31.65
N ILE A 283 -2.42 -10.23 -31.02
CA ILE A 283 -3.73 -10.27 -31.66
C ILE A 283 -4.22 -8.85 -32.00
N SER A 284 -3.85 -7.84 -31.20
CA SER A 284 -4.39 -6.48 -31.30
C SER A 284 -3.63 -5.56 -32.26
N LYS A 285 -2.31 -5.73 -32.40
CA LYS A 285 -1.43 -4.74 -33.06
C LYS A 285 -1.73 -4.54 -34.55
N GLY A 286 -2.21 -5.59 -35.24
CA GLY A 286 -2.58 -5.53 -36.66
C GLY A 286 -4.04 -5.12 -36.92
N LEU A 287 -4.85 -4.94 -35.88
CA LEU A 287 -6.26 -4.59 -36.02
C LEU A 287 -6.45 -3.08 -36.20
N ASN A 288 -7.50 -2.70 -36.92
CA ASN A 288 -7.99 -1.31 -36.86
C ASN A 288 -8.56 -0.99 -35.47
N GLU A 289 -8.73 0.29 -35.18
CA GLU A 289 -9.13 0.78 -33.85
C GLU A 289 -10.44 0.16 -33.35
N ALA A 290 -11.49 0.12 -34.16
CA ALA A 290 -12.78 -0.44 -33.76
C ALA A 290 -12.69 -1.94 -33.39
N LYS A 291 -11.96 -2.75 -34.18
CA LYS A 291 -11.74 -4.17 -33.88
C LYS A 291 -10.86 -4.37 -32.65
N ARG A 292 -9.82 -3.55 -32.52
CA ARG A 292 -8.90 -3.57 -31.37
C ARG A 292 -9.63 -3.24 -30.08
N GLN A 293 -10.39 -2.15 -30.05
CA GLN A 293 -11.25 -1.77 -28.93
C GLN A 293 -12.15 -2.92 -28.48
N LYS A 294 -12.81 -3.63 -29.40
CA LYS A 294 -13.65 -4.79 -29.05
C LYS A 294 -12.85 -5.92 -28.37
N VAL A 295 -11.66 -6.25 -28.88
CA VAL A 295 -10.77 -7.26 -28.27
C VAL A 295 -10.35 -6.83 -26.87
N LEU A 296 -9.94 -5.57 -26.70
CA LEU A 296 -9.48 -5.02 -25.42
C LEU A 296 -10.60 -4.93 -24.38
N THR A 297 -11.80 -4.51 -24.79
CA THR A 297 -12.99 -4.50 -23.94
C THR A 297 -13.30 -5.91 -23.47
N ASN A 298 -13.38 -6.89 -24.39
CA ASN A 298 -13.69 -8.28 -24.04
C ASN A 298 -12.66 -8.88 -23.07
N TYR A 299 -11.37 -8.63 -23.29
CA TYR A 299 -10.31 -9.09 -22.39
C TYR A 299 -10.45 -8.47 -20.99
N THR A 300 -10.66 -7.15 -20.93
CA THR A 300 -10.85 -6.41 -19.67
C THR A 300 -12.07 -6.94 -18.89
N LEU A 301 -13.20 -7.15 -19.58
CA LEU A 301 -14.41 -7.73 -18.98
C LEU A 301 -14.16 -9.14 -18.44
N ALA A 302 -13.50 -9.99 -19.22
CA ALA A 302 -13.18 -11.37 -18.81
C ALA A 302 -12.27 -11.41 -17.58
N SER A 303 -11.19 -10.62 -17.57
CA SER A 303 -10.25 -10.56 -16.46
C SER A 303 -10.89 -10.05 -15.16
N GLY A 304 -11.75 -9.04 -15.26
CA GLY A 304 -12.47 -8.54 -14.09
C GLY A 304 -13.53 -9.50 -13.58
N ASN A 305 -14.33 -10.12 -14.46
CA ASN A 305 -15.33 -11.10 -14.03
C ASN A 305 -14.68 -12.33 -13.38
N LEU A 306 -13.56 -12.81 -13.94
CA LEU A 306 -12.76 -13.89 -13.34
C LEU A 306 -12.27 -13.51 -11.95
N THR A 307 -11.70 -12.31 -11.80
CA THR A 307 -11.18 -11.82 -10.52
C THR A 307 -12.28 -11.74 -9.48
N HIS A 308 -13.44 -11.17 -9.83
CA HIS A 308 -14.58 -11.04 -8.91
C HIS A 308 -15.07 -12.40 -8.41
N ASN A 309 -15.28 -13.35 -9.33
CA ASN A 309 -15.71 -14.71 -8.98
C ASN A 309 -14.69 -15.41 -8.08
N LYS A 310 -13.40 -15.35 -8.43
CA LYS A 310 -12.32 -15.94 -7.62
C LYS A 310 -12.24 -15.33 -6.23
N TRP A 311 -12.51 -14.03 -6.10
CA TRP A 311 -12.51 -13.36 -4.79
C TRP A 311 -13.71 -13.74 -3.91
N LEU A 312 -14.88 -13.95 -4.51
CA LEU A 312 -16.05 -14.46 -3.80
C LEU A 312 -15.82 -15.89 -3.31
N GLU A 313 -15.32 -16.78 -4.18
CA GLU A 313 -14.93 -18.16 -3.83
C GLU A 313 -13.88 -18.18 -2.71
N LEU A 314 -12.88 -17.28 -2.79
CA LEU A 314 -11.86 -17.14 -1.75
C LEU A 314 -12.47 -16.74 -0.40
N GLY A 315 -13.41 -15.79 -0.38
CA GLY A 315 -14.11 -15.40 0.85
C GLY A 315 -14.83 -16.59 1.50
N GLU A 316 -15.57 -17.38 0.71
CA GLU A 316 -16.27 -18.58 1.18
C GLU A 316 -15.30 -19.66 1.68
N PHE A 317 -14.19 -19.84 0.97
CA PHE A 317 -13.13 -20.76 1.35
C PHE A 317 -12.50 -20.37 2.69
N LEU A 318 -12.19 -19.09 2.91
CA LEU A 318 -11.58 -18.63 4.16
C LEU A 318 -12.52 -18.85 5.37
N ILE A 319 -13.82 -18.57 5.21
CA ILE A 319 -14.81 -18.83 6.26
C ILE A 319 -14.81 -20.31 6.64
N THR A 320 -14.86 -21.20 5.65
CA THR A 320 -15.02 -22.64 5.89
C THR A 320 -13.73 -23.32 6.38
N LYS A 321 -12.56 -22.85 5.93
CA LYS A 321 -11.24 -23.35 6.36
C LYS A 321 -10.86 -22.90 7.76
N TYR A 322 -11.20 -21.67 8.14
CA TYR A 322 -10.76 -21.04 9.40
C TYR A 322 -11.87 -20.82 10.42
N ASN A 323 -12.97 -21.57 10.30
CA ASN A 323 -14.16 -21.42 11.13
C ASN A 323 -13.84 -21.55 12.63
N ASP A 324 -14.35 -20.61 13.43
CA ASP A 324 -14.25 -20.58 14.90
C ASP A 324 -12.82 -20.73 15.45
N GLY A 325 -11.81 -20.29 14.70
CA GLY A 325 -10.42 -20.39 15.14
C GLY A 325 -9.80 -21.79 14.99
N TYR A 326 -10.46 -22.71 14.30
CA TYR A 326 -9.82 -23.93 13.80
C TYR A 326 -9.12 -23.69 12.46
N ILE A 327 -8.35 -24.68 12.00
CA ILE A 327 -7.81 -24.71 10.63
C ILE A 327 -8.11 -26.07 10.04
N LYS A 328 -8.76 -26.11 8.87
CA LYS A 328 -8.88 -27.34 8.10
C LYS A 328 -7.68 -27.51 7.18
N ASP A 329 -7.08 -28.70 7.20
CA ASP A 329 -6.03 -29.08 6.24
C ASP A 329 -6.60 -29.41 4.85
N GLU A 330 -5.75 -29.85 3.94
CA GLU A 330 -6.13 -30.18 2.55
C GLU A 330 -7.13 -31.35 2.45
N ASN A 331 -7.20 -32.22 3.48
CA ASN A 331 -8.15 -33.32 3.57
C ASN A 331 -9.43 -32.94 4.33
N GLY A 332 -9.54 -31.69 4.79
CA GLY A 332 -10.66 -31.21 5.59
C GLY A 332 -10.59 -31.59 7.07
N GLN A 333 -9.47 -32.13 7.56
CA GLN A 333 -9.31 -32.48 8.97
C GLN A 333 -9.07 -31.21 9.80
N VAL A 334 -9.74 -31.15 10.95
CA VAL A 334 -9.70 -30.01 11.86
C VAL A 334 -8.43 -30.04 12.70
N GLN A 335 -7.65 -28.95 12.63
CA GLN A 335 -6.44 -28.73 13.40
C GLN A 335 -6.67 -27.66 14.48
N GLN A 336 -6.17 -27.93 15.69
CA GLN A 336 -6.26 -27.05 16.86
C GLN A 336 -5.01 -26.19 17.00
N GLU A 337 -4.76 -25.34 16.01
CA GLU A 337 -3.66 -24.39 16.09
C GLU A 337 -4.03 -23.28 17.09
N GLY A 338 -3.35 -23.23 18.23
CA GLY A 338 -3.61 -22.24 19.27
C GLY A 338 -2.94 -20.89 18.99
N TYR A 339 -2.84 -20.06 20.04
CA TYR A 339 -1.96 -18.88 20.01
C TYR A 339 -0.49 -19.30 19.89
N PRO A 340 0.38 -18.53 19.22
CA PRO A 340 1.81 -18.82 19.16
C PRO A 340 2.48 -18.77 20.53
N GLU A 341 3.57 -19.52 20.72
CA GLU A 341 4.30 -19.60 22.00
C GLU A 341 4.75 -18.23 22.53
N ASP A 342 5.28 -17.37 21.66
CA ASP A 342 5.71 -16.02 22.06
C ASP A 342 4.54 -15.17 22.59
N TRP A 343 3.34 -15.37 22.06
CA TRP A 343 2.13 -14.71 22.56
C TRP A 343 1.71 -15.27 23.91
N LYS A 344 1.73 -16.60 24.07
CA LYS A 344 1.44 -17.24 25.37
C LYS A 344 2.41 -16.74 26.44
N LYS A 345 3.70 -16.62 26.12
CA LYS A 345 4.72 -16.07 27.01
C LYS A 345 4.39 -14.63 27.41
N GLN A 346 4.03 -13.76 26.47
CA GLN A 346 3.61 -12.39 26.79
C GLN A 346 2.38 -12.34 27.69
N VAL A 347 1.41 -13.24 27.49
CA VAL A 347 0.23 -13.35 28.36
C VAL A 347 0.62 -13.76 29.78
N ILE A 348 1.54 -14.73 29.92
CA ILE A 348 2.08 -15.15 31.22
C ILE A 348 2.86 -13.99 31.86
N ASP A 349 3.77 -13.34 31.15
CA ASP A 349 4.60 -12.25 31.67
C ASP A 349 3.74 -11.05 32.13
N ASN A 350 2.59 -10.82 31.49
CA ASN A 350 1.65 -9.77 31.87
C ASN A 350 0.86 -10.10 33.15
N ASN A 351 0.49 -11.36 33.36
CA ASN A 351 -0.25 -11.79 34.53
C ASN A 351 0.03 -13.27 34.91
N PRO A 352 1.17 -13.54 35.56
CA PRO A 352 1.67 -14.91 35.74
C PRO A 352 0.74 -15.81 36.55
N GLU A 353 0.10 -15.27 37.58
CA GLU A 353 -0.74 -16.04 38.50
C GLU A 353 -2.13 -16.32 37.93
N LYS A 354 -2.70 -15.40 37.14
CA LYS A 354 -4.09 -15.51 36.65
C LYS A 354 -4.36 -16.76 35.82
N TYR A 355 -3.36 -17.23 35.06
CA TYR A 355 -3.49 -18.36 34.14
C TYR A 355 -2.79 -19.62 34.65
N LEU A 356 -2.16 -19.56 35.82
CA LEU A 356 -1.55 -20.72 36.45
C LEU A 356 -2.65 -21.67 36.92
N ILE A 357 -2.61 -22.91 36.44
CA ILE A 357 -3.50 -23.96 36.94
C ILE A 357 -2.88 -24.52 38.23
N PRO A 358 -3.56 -24.47 39.38
CA PRO A 358 -3.07 -25.08 40.61
C PRO A 358 -2.90 -26.59 40.44
N ASP A 359 -1.71 -27.09 40.78
CA ASP A 359 -1.34 -28.50 40.68
C ASP A 359 -1.42 -29.18 42.06
N TRP A 360 -2.65 -29.39 42.53
CA TRP A 360 -2.97 -30.10 43.78
C TRP A 360 -2.56 -31.58 43.76
N ASN A 361 -2.33 -32.18 42.59
CA ASN A 361 -1.87 -33.56 42.45
C ASN A 361 -0.39 -33.68 42.84
N LYS A 362 0.44 -32.68 42.54
CA LYS A 362 1.81 -32.59 43.09
C LYS A 362 1.85 -32.50 44.61
N GLU A 363 0.85 -31.87 45.23
CA GLU A 363 0.78 -31.74 46.69
C GLU A 363 0.31 -33.03 47.37
N ASN A 364 -0.49 -33.86 46.68
CA ASN A 364 -1.14 -35.04 47.26
C ASN A 364 -0.68 -36.41 46.71
N ASN A 365 0.34 -36.47 45.83
CA ASN A 365 0.81 -37.72 45.19
C ASN A 365 -0.30 -38.54 44.50
N ILE A 366 -1.34 -37.87 43.99
CA ILE A 366 -2.44 -38.54 43.28
C ILE A 366 -1.99 -38.73 41.83
N LYS A 367 -1.93 -39.99 41.38
CA LYS A 367 -1.62 -40.32 39.97
C LYS A 367 -2.74 -39.78 39.07
N ASP A 368 -2.37 -39.01 38.05
CA ASP A 368 -3.28 -38.59 36.99
C ASP A 368 -3.91 -39.82 36.31
N LEU A 369 -5.24 -39.84 36.25
CA LEU A 369 -5.97 -40.82 35.45
C LEU A 369 -5.99 -40.35 33.99
N PRO A 370 -5.86 -41.26 33.01
CA PRO A 370 -5.85 -40.90 31.61
C PRO A 370 -7.28 -40.53 31.20
N TYR A 371 -7.54 -39.23 31.08
CA TYR A 371 -8.67 -38.71 30.32
C TYR A 371 -8.16 -38.04 29.05
#